data_AF-H0ELK3-F1
#
_entry.id   AF-H0ELK3-F1
#
_cell.length_a   1.000
_cell.length_b   1.000
_cell.length_c   1.000
_cell.angle_alpha   90.00
_cell.angle_beta   90.00
_cell.angle_gamma   90.00
#
_symmetry.space_group_name_H-M   'P 1'
#
loop_
_entity.id
_entity.type
_entity.pdbx_description
1 polymer ?
#
loop_
_entity_poly.entity_id
_entity_poly.type
_entity_poly.pdbx_seq_one_letter_code
_entity_poly.pdbx_strand_id
1 'polypeptide(L)'
;MSLDLEKQLCFYVEIVAWVAQFVGHGAFEGRAPALLDNLTQALVLAPFFVFMEVLFKFGYRPELQKRVNDAVEKEIKKVKAEKAAKAAVKNGKAN
;
A
#
# COMPACT_ATOMS: atom_id res chain seq x y z
N MET A 1 -13.38 38.35 8.98
CA MET A 1 -12.22 39.03 8.36
C MET A 1 -10.88 38.51 8.87
N SER A 2 -10.59 38.42 10.19
CA SER A 2 -9.34 37.80 10.68
C SER A 2 -9.31 36.26 10.51
N LEU A 3 -10.43 35.58 10.75
CA LEU A 3 -10.54 34.11 10.63
C LEU A 3 -10.51 33.58 9.20
N ASP A 4 -10.81 34.41 8.20
CA ASP A 4 -10.86 33.99 6.80
C ASP A 4 -9.47 33.94 6.18
N LEU A 5 -8.62 34.89 6.55
CA LEU A 5 -7.25 34.99 6.05
C LEU A 5 -6.37 33.84 6.59
N GLU A 6 -6.51 33.48 7.86
CA GLU A 6 -5.78 32.35 8.47
C GLU A 6 -6.18 31.01 7.83
N LYS A 7 -7.48 30.76 7.62
CA LYS A 7 -7.96 29.54 6.96
C LYS A 7 -7.49 29.44 5.52
N GLN A 8 -7.48 30.57 4.80
CA GLN A 8 -6.94 30.62 3.44
C GLN A 8 -5.45 30.30 3.44
N LEU A 9 -4.67 30.87 4.36
CA LEU A 9 -3.24 30.58 4.48
C LEU A 9 -2.97 29.10 4.77
N CYS A 10 -3.69 28.51 5.73
CA CYS A 10 -3.58 27.07 6.02
C CYS A 10 -3.93 26.22 4.79
N PHE A 11 -4.98 26.58 4.06
CA PHE A 11 -5.37 25.88 2.84
C PHE A 11 -4.31 26.00 1.75
N TYR A 12 -3.74 27.19 1.53
CA TYR A 12 -2.68 27.39 0.55
C TYR A 12 -1.40 26.66 0.92
N VAL A 13 -1.02 26.65 2.20
CA VAL A 13 0.15 25.90 2.69
C VAL A 13 -0.06 24.40 2.53
N GLU A 14 -1.25 23.88 2.86
CA GLU A 14 -1.61 22.47 2.67
C GLU A 14 -1.51 22.06 1.20
N ILE A 15 -2.10 22.84 0.29
CA ILE A 15 -2.07 22.56 -1.15
C ILE A 15 -0.63 22.62 -1.69
N VAL A 16 0.16 23.62 -1.30
CA VAL A 16 1.55 23.75 -1.75
C VAL A 16 2.42 22.63 -1.18
N ALA A 17 2.25 22.27 0.10
CA ALA A 17 2.97 21.17 0.73
C ALA A 17 2.64 19.83 0.07
N TRP A 18 1.35 19.60 -0.23
CA TRP A 18 0.90 18.40 -0.94
C TRP A 18 1.49 18.35 -2.35
N VAL A 19 1.36 19.43 -3.14
CA VAL A 19 1.96 19.50 -4.49
C VAL A 19 3.47 19.28 -4.42
N ALA A 20 4.18 19.84 -3.43
CA ALA A 20 5.60 19.60 -3.23
C ALA A 20 5.93 18.13 -2.89
N GLN A 21 5.10 17.44 -2.11
CA GLN A 21 5.23 15.98 -1.88
C GLN A 21 5.04 15.18 -3.16
N PHE A 22 4.04 15.52 -3.98
CA PHE A 22 3.79 14.84 -5.26
C PHE A 22 4.89 15.11 -6.29
N VAL A 23 5.39 16.34 -6.36
CA VAL A 23 6.48 16.73 -7.27
C VAL A 23 7.80 16.11 -6.80
N GLY A 24 8.09 16.10 -5.49
CA GLY A 24 9.28 15.45 -4.93
C GLY A 24 9.30 13.94 -5.22
N HIS A 25 8.18 13.25 -5.00
CA HIS A 25 8.08 11.82 -5.35
C HIS A 25 8.09 11.58 -6.87
N GLY A 26 7.37 12.39 -7.66
CA GLY A 26 7.24 12.20 -9.11
C GLY A 26 8.50 12.55 -9.91
N ALA A 27 9.23 13.61 -9.53
CA ALA A 27 10.37 14.11 -10.29
C ALA A 27 11.71 13.46 -9.88
N PHE A 28 11.86 13.03 -8.63
CA PHE A 28 13.13 12.49 -8.13
C PHE A 28 13.22 10.96 -8.13
N GLU A 29 12.09 10.25 -8.10
CA GLU A 29 12.07 8.76 -8.06
C GLU A 29 11.61 8.11 -9.37
N GLY A 30 11.09 8.88 -10.34
CA GLY A 30 10.72 8.39 -11.68
C GLY A 30 9.69 7.25 -11.71
N ARG A 31 9.09 6.93 -10.56
CA ARG A 31 8.01 5.96 -10.43
C ARG A 31 6.80 6.71 -9.91
N ALA A 32 5.66 6.52 -10.59
CA ALA A 32 4.38 6.94 -10.06
C ALA A 32 4.28 6.51 -8.59
N PRO A 33 3.75 7.36 -7.69
CA PRO A 33 3.59 6.97 -6.29
C PRO A 33 2.87 5.62 -6.28
N ALA A 34 3.50 4.59 -5.71
CA ALA A 34 3.04 3.20 -5.76
C ALA A 34 1.59 3.02 -5.25
N LEU A 35 1.11 4.02 -4.52
CA LEU A 35 -0.28 4.19 -4.12
C LEU A 35 -1.22 4.53 -5.28
N LEU A 36 -0.91 5.46 -6.20
CA LEU A 36 -1.80 5.84 -7.31
C LEU A 36 -1.83 4.79 -8.43
N ASP A 37 -0.69 4.13 -8.70
CA ASP A 37 -0.57 3.14 -9.78
C ASP A 37 -1.37 1.84 -9.47
N ASN A 38 -1.56 1.55 -8.18
CA ASN A 38 -2.30 0.39 -7.69
C ASN A 38 -3.50 0.81 -6.82
N LEU A 39 -3.92 2.09 -6.84
CA LEU A 39 -5.00 2.55 -5.95
C LEU A 39 -6.32 1.95 -6.35
N THR A 40 -6.64 1.98 -7.64
CA THR A 40 -7.88 1.42 -8.18
C THR A 40 -7.92 -0.08 -7.94
N GLN A 41 -6.80 -0.77 -8.16
CA GLN A 41 -6.72 -2.19 -7.87
C GLN A 41 -6.84 -2.44 -6.36
N ALA A 42 -6.16 -1.72 -5.48
CA ALA A 42 -6.30 -1.88 -4.03
C ALA A 42 -7.74 -1.56 -3.54
N LEU A 43 -8.35 -0.50 -4.05
CA LEU A 43 -9.68 -0.03 -3.66
C LEU A 43 -10.79 -0.95 -4.17
N VAL A 44 -10.64 -1.58 -5.33
CA VAL A 44 -11.61 -2.54 -5.87
C VAL A 44 -11.35 -3.95 -5.31
N LEU A 45 -10.08 -4.35 -5.23
CA LEU A 45 -9.68 -5.68 -4.78
C LEU A 45 -9.93 -5.88 -3.29
N ALA A 46 -9.77 -4.85 -2.44
CA ALA A 46 -9.96 -5.00 -0.99
C ALA A 46 -11.43 -5.31 -0.61
N PRO A 47 -12.46 -4.57 -1.09
CA PRO A 47 -13.86 -4.94 -0.90
C PRO A 47 -14.20 -6.28 -1.53
N PHE A 48 -13.67 -6.58 -2.73
CA PHE A 48 -13.88 -7.85 -3.40
C PHE A 48 -13.30 -9.04 -2.61
N PHE A 49 -12.13 -8.88 -2.00
CA PHE A 49 -11.51 -9.88 -1.15
C PHE A 49 -12.38 -10.20 0.07
N VAL A 50 -12.87 -9.17 0.77
CA VAL A 50 -13.78 -9.37 1.92
C VAL A 50 -15.08 -10.04 1.47
N PHE A 51 -15.65 -9.64 0.34
CA PHE A 51 -16.85 -10.26 -0.23
C PHE A 51 -16.64 -11.76 -0.53
N MET A 52 -15.50 -12.12 -1.14
CA MET A 52 -15.14 -13.51 -1.41
C MET A 52 -14.91 -14.30 -0.12
N GLU A 53 -14.31 -13.71 0.91
CA GLU A 53 -14.13 -14.34 2.22
C GLU A 53 -15.49 -14.64 2.89
N VAL A 54 -16.44 -13.72 2.78
CA VAL A 54 -17.83 -13.92 3.26
C VAL A 54 -18.48 -15.08 2.50
N LEU A 55 -18.39 -15.10 1.16
CA LEU A 55 -18.92 -16.21 0.36
C LEU A 55 -18.28 -17.56 0.74
N PHE A 56 -16.96 -17.59 0.97
CA PHE A 56 -16.27 -18.80 1.42
C PHE A 56 -16.75 -19.28 2.80
N LYS A 57 -17.05 -18.36 3.72
CA LYS A 57 -17.65 -18.71 5.03
C LYS A 57 -19.03 -19.36 4.89
N PHE A 58 -19.79 -19.04 3.83
CA PHE A 58 -21.05 -19.70 3.49
C PHE A 58 -20.88 -21.02 2.72
N GLY A 59 -19.64 -21.52 2.56
CA GLY A 59 -19.35 -22.80 1.89
C GLY A 59 -19.20 -22.69 0.38
N TYR A 60 -19.07 -21.49 -0.17
CA TYR A 60 -18.82 -21.29 -1.60
C TYR A 60 -17.44 -21.86 -1.98
N ARG A 61 -17.40 -22.87 -2.85
CA ARG A 61 -16.17 -23.42 -3.49
C ARG A 61 -14.96 -23.58 -2.54
N PRO A 62 -15.00 -24.52 -1.58
CA PRO A 62 -13.93 -24.71 -0.59
C PRO A 62 -12.56 -25.07 -1.21
N GLU A 63 -12.55 -25.74 -2.37
CA GLU A 63 -11.32 -26.02 -3.12
C GLU A 63 -10.58 -24.75 -3.55
N LEU A 64 -11.32 -23.71 -3.93
CA LEU A 64 -10.75 -22.44 -4.34
C LEU A 64 -10.16 -21.71 -3.13
N GLN A 65 -10.87 -21.69 -2.01
CA GLN A 65 -10.38 -21.11 -0.76
C GLN A 65 -9.06 -21.77 -0.31
N LYS A 66 -8.98 -23.11 -0.37
CA LYS A 66 -7.76 -23.85 -0.02
C LYS A 66 -6.58 -23.45 -0.91
N ARG A 67 -6.78 -23.42 -2.23
CA ARG A 67 -5.73 -23.03 -3.20
C ARG A 67 -5.24 -21.60 -2.96
N VAL A 68 -6.14 -20.68 -2.64
CA VAL A 68 -5.78 -19.29 -2.33
C VAL A 68 -4.96 -19.22 -1.04
N ASN A 69 -5.38 -19.91 0.02
CA ASN A 69 -4.65 -19.94 1.28
C ASN A 69 -3.24 -20.53 1.12
N ASP A 70 -3.11 -21.65 0.40
CA ASP A 70 -1.82 -22.30 0.13
C ASP A 70 -0.86 -21.35 -0.62
N ALA A 71 -1.39 -20.58 -1.58
CA ALA A 71 -0.61 -19.59 -2.32
C ALA A 71 -0.17 -18.42 -1.42
N VAL A 72 -1.06 -17.90 -0.57
CA VAL A 72 -0.77 -16.81 0.37
C VAL A 72 0.30 -17.24 1.37
N GLU A 73 0.22 -18.44 1.93
CA GLU A 73 1.24 -18.95 2.85
C GLU A 73 2.62 -19.05 2.20
N LYS A 74 2.68 -19.48 0.93
CA LYS A 74 3.92 -19.58 0.17
C LYS A 74 4.56 -18.20 -0.02
N GLU A 75 3.77 -17.19 -0.38
CA GLU A 75 4.25 -15.82 -0.54
C GLU A 75 4.69 -15.21 0.80
N ILE A 76 3.96 -15.44 1.90
CA ILE A 76 4.36 -14.97 3.24
C ILE A 76 5.72 -15.55 3.63
N LYS A 77 5.96 -16.85 3.40
CA LYS A 77 7.25 -17.49 3.69
C LYS A 77 8.38 -16.86 2.89
N LYS A 78 8.16 -16.63 1.59
CA LYS A 78 9.14 -15.97 0.70
C LYS A 78 9.47 -14.55 1.16
N VAL A 79 8.46 -13.74 1.44
CA VAL A 79 8.63 -12.36 1.91
C VAL A 79 9.37 -12.31 3.26
N LYS A 80 9.06 -13.23 4.19
CA LYS A 80 9.79 -13.34 5.47
C LYS A 80 11.26 -13.68 5.25
N ALA A 81 11.56 -14.64 4.38
CA ALA A 81 12.93 -15.03 4.04
C ALA A 81 13.70 -13.87 3.38
N GLU A 82 13.10 -13.17 2.42
CA GLU A 82 13.69 -11.98 1.78
C GLU A 82 13.93 -10.85 2.79
N LYS A 83 13.00 -10.59 3.71
CA LYS A 83 13.17 -9.60 4.78
C LYS A 83 14.32 -9.97 5.71
N ALA A 84 14.42 -11.24 6.10
CA ALA A 84 15.52 -11.73 6.95
C ALA A 84 16.89 -11.60 6.25
N ALA A 85 16.97 -11.97 4.97
CA ALA A 85 18.19 -11.83 4.17
C ALA A 85 18.60 -10.35 4.01
N LYS A 86 17.65 -9.46 3.72
CA LYS A 86 17.91 -8.01 3.63
C LYS A 86 18.36 -7.42 4.98
N ALA A 87 17.78 -7.88 6.10
CA ALA A 87 18.19 -7.45 7.43
C ALA A 87 19.63 -7.90 7.78
N ALA A 88 20.00 -9.13 7.41
CA ALA A 88 21.36 -9.65 7.60
C ALA A 88 22.39 -8.86 6.77
N VAL A 89 22.08 -8.53 5.51
CA VAL A 89 22.95 -7.72 4.65
C VAL A 89 23.11 -6.30 5.17
N LYS A 90 22.03 -5.69 5.70
CA LYS A 90 22.12 -4.34 6.31
C LYS A 90 23.03 -4.32 7.55
N ASN A 91 22.96 -5.35 8.39
CA ASN A 91 23.79 -5.44 9.60
C ASN A 91 25.25 -5.80 9.29
N GLY A 92 25.53 -6.55 8.23
CA GLY A 92 26.90 -6.86 7.79
C GLY A 92 27.64 -5.71 7.09
N LYS A 93 26.93 -4.65 6.66
CA LYS A 93 27.52 -3.46 6.03
C LYS A 93 27.87 -2.35 7.02
N ALA A 94 27.51 -2.53 8.30
CA ALA A 94 27.72 -1.59 9.39
C ALA A 94 28.89 -1.98 10.32
N ASN A 95 29.66 -3.00 9.95
CA ASN A 95 30.84 -3.48 10.68
C ASN A 95 32.06 -3.51 9.75
#